data_AF-A0A0J1FKS5-F1
#
_entry.id   AF-A0A0J1FKS5-F1
#
_cell.length_a   1.000
_cell.length_b   1.000
_cell.length_c   1.000
_cell.angle_alpha   90.00
_cell.angle_beta   90.00
_cell.angle_gamma   90.00
#
_symmetry.space_group_name_H-M   'P 1'
#
loop_
_entity.id
_entity.type
_entity.pdbx_description
1 polymer ?
#
loop_
_entity_poly.entity_id
_entity_poly.type
_entity_poly.pdbx_seq_one_letter_code
_entity_poly.pdbx_strand_id
1 'polypeptide(L)'
;MMAKAKLKAKENEDQFANEFIDESKILVEVKVSDDEGVTWQRRKISMVSGLDESGLNSGEIFQFNGEKYKVLSGDDGLMVEPLKKPVEKKSSKRK
;
A
#
# COMPACT_ATOMS: atom_id res chain seq x y z
N MET A 1 -29.57 52.46 -21.59
CA MET A 1 -28.72 52.23 -20.40
C MET A 1 -28.24 50.78 -20.43
N MET A 2 -26.92 50.57 -20.52
CA MET A 2 -26.30 49.25 -20.65
C MET A 2 -26.06 48.66 -19.25
N ALA A 3 -26.73 47.56 -18.91
CA ALA A 3 -26.43 46.81 -17.69
C ALA A 3 -25.32 45.79 -18.00
N LYS A 4 -24.12 46.06 -17.50
CA LYS A 4 -22.97 45.15 -17.50
C LYS A 4 -23.17 44.08 -16.43
N ALA A 5 -23.38 42.82 -16.81
CA ALA A 5 -23.27 41.69 -15.90
C ALA A 5 -21.85 41.09 -15.99
N LYS A 6 -21.03 41.42 -14.99
CA LYS A 6 -19.80 40.69 -14.63
C LYS A 6 -20.20 39.45 -13.84
N LEU A 7 -19.75 38.26 -14.26
CA LEU A 7 -19.56 37.04 -13.45
C LEU A 7 -18.52 36.22 -14.25
N LYS A 8 -17.21 36.42 -14.05
CA LYS A 8 -16.37 35.76 -13.02
C LYS A 8 -16.79 34.32 -12.75
N ALA A 9 -16.02 33.40 -13.30
CA ALA A 9 -15.40 32.24 -12.64
C ALA A 9 -15.49 31.01 -13.53
N LYS A 10 -14.35 30.61 -14.09
CA LYS A 10 -13.85 29.24 -14.06
C LYS A 10 -12.49 29.19 -14.72
N GLU A 11 -11.75 28.16 -14.33
CA GLU A 11 -10.46 27.76 -14.89
C GLU A 11 -9.28 28.58 -14.39
N ASN A 12 -8.79 28.19 -13.21
CA ASN A 12 -7.35 28.04 -13.10
C ASN A 12 -7.08 26.68 -12.43
N GLU A 13 -6.80 25.71 -13.30
CA GLU A 13 -6.30 24.39 -12.98
C GLU A 13 -5.04 24.50 -12.11
N ASP A 14 -5.15 24.04 -10.87
CA ASP A 14 -4.45 22.84 -10.38
C ASP A 14 -3.03 22.57 -10.93
N GLN A 15 -2.14 23.56 -10.96
CA GLN A 15 -0.77 23.38 -11.48
C GLN A 15 0.34 23.45 -10.43
N PHE A 16 0.03 23.59 -9.14
CA PHE A 16 1.07 23.66 -8.09
C PHE A 16 0.71 22.96 -6.76
N ALA A 17 -0.13 21.91 -6.79
CA ALA A 17 -0.38 21.07 -5.61
C ALA A 17 0.70 19.98 -5.42
N ASN A 18 1.98 20.31 -5.64
CA ASN A 18 3.08 19.33 -5.66
C ASN A 18 4.16 19.58 -4.59
N GLU A 19 3.81 20.20 -3.44
CA GLU A 19 4.80 20.51 -2.40
C GLU A 19 4.58 19.87 -1.02
N PHE A 20 3.59 19.01 -0.81
CA PHE A 20 3.60 18.09 0.34
C PHE A 20 2.76 16.87 -0.04
N ILE A 21 3.36 15.92 -0.78
CA ILE A 21 2.87 14.54 -0.69
C ILE A 21 3.26 14.11 0.72
N ASP A 22 2.37 14.38 1.67
CA ASP A 22 2.44 13.88 3.04
C ASP A 22 2.75 12.39 2.91
N GLU A 23 3.95 11.98 3.29
CA GLU A 23 4.43 10.62 3.05
C GLU A 23 3.49 9.60 3.72
N SER A 24 2.82 10.02 4.80
CA SER A 24 1.76 9.29 5.49
C SER A 24 0.47 9.10 4.69
N LYS A 25 0.28 9.86 3.60
CA LYS A 25 -0.86 9.73 2.67
C LYS A 25 -0.53 8.92 1.42
N ILE A 26 0.69 8.39 1.29
CA ILE A 26 1.06 7.50 0.19
C ILE A 26 0.43 6.12 0.44
N LEU A 27 -0.79 5.97 -0.06
CA LEU A 27 -1.52 4.71 -0.02
C LEU A 27 -1.16 3.85 -1.22
N VAL A 28 -0.61 2.66 -0.96
CA VAL A 28 -0.33 1.65 -1.97
C VAL A 28 -1.45 0.61 -2.00
N GLU A 29 -1.92 0.27 -3.20
CA GLU A 29 -2.88 -0.82 -3.38
C GLU A 29 -2.15 -2.17 -3.26
N VAL A 30 -2.50 -2.94 -2.24
CA VAL A 30 -2.02 -4.30 -2.00
C VAL A 30 -3.19 -5.28 -2.03
N LYS A 31 -2.88 -6.56 -2.22
CA LYS A 31 -3.87 -7.64 -2.07
C LYS A 31 -3.70 -8.27 -0.69
N VAL A 32 -4.64 -8.09 0.21
CA VAL A 32 -4.64 -8.69 1.55
C VAL A 32 -5.47 -9.97 1.55
N SER A 33 -5.09 -10.92 2.38
CA SER A 33 -5.73 -12.21 2.59
C SER A 33 -5.72 -12.51 4.08
N ASP A 34 -6.91 -12.70 4.63
CA ASP A 34 -7.11 -13.10 6.04
C ASP A 34 -7.14 -14.63 6.19
N ASP A 35 -7.49 -15.36 5.13
CA ASP A 35 -7.63 -16.83 5.12
C ASP A 35 -6.39 -17.51 4.50
N GLU A 36 -5.19 -17.19 4.99
CA GLU A 36 -3.90 -17.79 4.59
C GLU A 36 -3.60 -17.83 3.06
N GLY A 37 -4.18 -16.91 2.28
CA GLY A 37 -4.02 -16.84 0.83
C GLY A 37 -5.11 -17.55 0.02
N VAL A 38 -6.20 -18.00 0.63
CA VAL A 38 -7.36 -18.58 -0.06
C VAL A 38 -8.18 -17.49 -0.74
N THR A 39 -8.52 -16.42 0.00
CA THR A 39 -9.27 -15.27 -0.53
C THR A 39 -8.40 -14.02 -0.57
N TRP A 40 -8.49 -13.23 -1.64
CA TRP A 40 -7.69 -12.02 -1.79
C TRP A 40 -8.58 -10.80 -1.99
N GLN A 41 -8.38 -9.79 -1.17
CA GLN A 41 -9.08 -8.51 -1.21
C GLN A 41 -8.07 -7.41 -1.55
N ARG A 42 -8.44 -6.48 -2.44
CA ARG A 42 -7.58 -5.33 -2.72
C ARG A 42 -7.86 -4.24 -1.69
N ARG A 43 -6.83 -3.78 -1.00
CA ARG A 43 -6.91 -2.72 0.00
C ARG A 43 -5.78 -1.74 -0.23
N LYS A 44 -6.09 -0.46 -0.03
CA LYS A 44 -5.10 0.62 -0.03
C LYS A 44 -4.54 0.74 1.39
N ILE A 45 -3.24 0.52 1.56
CA ILE A 45 -2.56 0.61 2.86
C ILE A 45 -1.44 1.65 2.80
N SER A 46 -1.12 2.29 3.92
CA SER A 46 0.09 3.10 4.03
C SER A 46 1.26 2.17 4.35
N MET A 47 2.26 2.09 3.47
CA MET A 47 3.52 1.41 3.79
C MET A 47 4.55 2.34 4.43
N VAL A 48 4.31 3.64 4.42
CA VAL A 48 5.28 4.65 4.86
C VAL A 48 5.12 5.00 6.33
N SER A 49 3.88 4.98 6.85
CA SER A 49 3.55 5.24 8.26
C SER A 49 3.84 4.06 9.19
N GLY A 50 4.33 2.93 8.66
CA GLY A 50 4.52 1.69 9.43
C GLY A 50 3.30 0.77 9.39
N LEU A 51 3.53 -0.50 9.74
CA LEU A 51 2.52 -1.56 9.59
C LEU A 51 1.34 -1.42 10.54
N ASP A 52 1.55 -0.82 11.71
CA ASP A 52 0.50 -0.54 12.68
C ASP A 52 -0.54 0.46 12.13
N GLU A 53 -0.06 1.52 11.49
CA GLU A 53 -0.91 2.53 10.86
C GLU A 53 -1.42 2.11 9.47
N SER A 54 -0.92 0.99 8.92
CA SER A 54 -1.29 0.49 7.60
C SER A 54 -2.70 -0.11 7.54
N GLY A 55 -3.29 -0.42 8.70
CA GLY A 55 -4.59 -1.11 8.80
C GLY A 55 -4.52 -2.60 8.45
N LEU A 56 -3.33 -3.18 8.53
CA LEU A 56 -3.10 -4.62 8.48
C LEU A 56 -3.12 -5.20 9.90
N ASN A 57 -3.67 -6.39 10.05
CA ASN A 57 -3.68 -7.15 11.29
C ASN A 57 -2.63 -8.25 11.23
N SER A 58 -2.10 -8.57 12.41
CA SER A 58 -1.30 -9.77 12.62
C SER A 58 -2.03 -11.03 12.21
N GLY A 59 -1.35 -11.89 11.43
CA GLY A 59 -1.94 -13.10 10.86
C GLY A 59 -2.37 -12.92 9.41
N GLU A 60 -2.64 -11.69 8.95
CA GLU A 60 -2.99 -11.43 7.55
C GLU A 60 -1.77 -11.59 6.63
N ILE A 61 -2.02 -11.98 5.39
CA ILE A 61 -1.03 -12.08 4.33
C ILE A 61 -1.37 -11.03 3.29
N PHE A 62 -0.45 -10.14 2.98
CA PHE A 62 -0.62 -9.24 1.84
C PHE A 62 0.36 -9.55 0.71
N GLN A 63 -0.04 -9.20 -0.50
CA GLN A 63 0.76 -9.27 -1.70
C GLN A 63 0.94 -7.86 -2.26
N PHE A 64 2.19 -7.48 -2.40
CA PHE A 64 2.61 -6.21 -2.98
C PHE A 64 3.67 -6.49 -4.05
N ASN A 65 3.52 -5.88 -5.22
CA ASN A 65 4.45 -6.04 -6.34
C ASN A 65 4.79 -7.50 -6.74
N GLY A 66 3.84 -8.43 -6.54
CA GLY A 66 4.05 -9.86 -6.82
C GLY A 66 4.83 -10.65 -5.75
N GLU A 67 5.25 -9.98 -4.68
CA GLU A 67 5.79 -10.56 -3.47
C GLU A 67 4.70 -10.73 -2.42
N LYS A 68 4.79 -11.78 -1.62
CA LYS A 68 3.82 -12.09 -0.55
C LYS A 68 4.51 -11.90 0.78
N TYR A 69 3.85 -11.23 1.70
CA TYR A 69 4.33 -10.89 3.02
C TYR A 69 3.28 -11.31 4.04
N LYS A 70 3.70 -11.94 5.13
CA LYS A 70 2.85 -12.31 6.26
C LYS A 70 3.09 -11.30 7.37
N VAL A 71 2.01 -10.75 7.90
CA VAL A 71 2.04 -9.83 9.03
C VAL A 71 2.07 -10.65 10.32
N LEU A 72 2.98 -10.30 11.22
CA LEU A 72 3.22 -10.98 12.48
C LEU A 72 3.23 -9.95 13.60
N SER A 73 2.69 -10.30 14.77
CA SER A 73 2.88 -9.51 15.98
C SER A 73 4.27 -9.82 16.56
N GLY A 74 5.17 -8.85 16.53
CA GLY A 74 6.42 -8.87 17.28
C GLY A 74 6.30 -8.14 18.61
N ASP A 75 7.37 -8.21 19.41
CA ASP A 75 7.47 -7.52 20.71
C ASP A 75 7.51 -5.98 20.56
N ASP A 76 8.00 -5.50 19.41
CA ASP A 76 8.15 -4.08 19.05
C ASP A 76 6.99 -3.56 18.17
N GLY A 77 5.91 -4.34 18.02
CA GLY A 77 4.75 -4.02 17.17
C GLY A 77 4.57 -4.95 15.97
N LEU A 78 3.89 -4.49 14.92
CA LEU A 78 3.63 -5.32 13.73
C LEU A 78 4.88 -5.42 12.84
N MET A 79 5.26 -6.65 12.51
CA MET A 79 6.36 -6.99 11.62
C MET A 79 5.83 -7.72 10.39
N VAL A 80 6.60 -7.72 9.29
CA VAL A 80 6.30 -8.51 8.10
C VAL A 80 7.41 -9.46 7.76
N GLU A 81 7.06 -10.70 7.48
CA GLU A 81 7.97 -11.69 6.94
C GLU A 81 7.61 -12.05 5.49
N PRO A 82 8.59 -12.07 4.57
CA PRO A 82 8.34 -12.50 3.20
C PRO A 82 7.97 -14.00 3.17
N LEU A 83 6.77 -14.30 2.66
CA LEU A 83 6.27 -15.68 2.55
C LEU A 83 6.97 -16.44 1.41
N LYS A 84 7.42 -15.73 0.37
CA LYS A 84 8.35 -16.30 -0.60
C LYS A 84 9.72 -16.40 0.06
N LYS A 85 10.02 -17.57 0.63
CA LYS A 85 11.39 -18.06 0.64
C LYS A 85 11.89 -17.89 -0.81
N PRO A 86 13.04 -17.23 -1.08
CA PRO A 86 13.66 -17.38 -2.37
C PRO A 86 13.74 -18.89 -2.56
N VAL A 87 13.13 -19.39 -3.64
CA VAL A 87 13.18 -20.78 -4.03
C VAL A 87 14.60 -21.23 -3.72
N GLU A 88 14.77 -22.10 -2.73
CA GLU A 88 16.01 -22.84 -2.57
C GLU A 88 16.30 -23.31 -3.98
N LYS A 89 17.34 -22.74 -4.61
CA LYS A 89 17.91 -23.31 -5.81
C LYS A 89 18.29 -24.69 -5.35
N LYS A 90 17.41 -25.67 -5.60
CA LYS A 90 17.61 -27.08 -5.32
C LYS A 90 19.04 -27.34 -5.73
N SER A 91 19.84 -27.66 -4.72
CA SER A 91 21.16 -28.25 -4.88
C SER A 91 21.05 -29.29 -6.00
N SER A 92 21.47 -28.91 -7.20
CA SER A 92 21.70 -29.86 -8.27
C SER A 92 23.01 -30.54 -7.92
N LYS A 93 22.91 -31.46 -6.95
CA LYS A 93 23.90 -32.50 -6.73
C LYS A 93 23.87 -33.37 -7.98
N ARG A 94 24.62 -32.97 -9.00
CA ARG A 94 24.95 -33.84 -10.12
C ARG A 94 26.05 -34.77 -9.64
N LYS A 95 25.72 -36.05 -9.74
CA LYS A 95 26.48 -37.24 -9.41
C LYS A 95 27.75 -37.33 -10.24
#